data_AF-A0A8X8B9V1-F1
#
_entry.id   AF-A0A8X8B9V1-F1
#
_cell.length_a   1.000
_cell.length_b   1.000
_cell.length_c   1.000
_cell.angle_alpha   90.00
_cell.angle_beta   90.00
_cell.angle_gamma   90.00
#
_symmetry.space_group_name_H-M   'P 1'
#
loop_
_entity.id
_entity.type
_entity.pdbx_description
1 polymer ?
#
loop_
_entity_poly.entity_id
_entity_poly.type
_entity_poly.pdbx_seq_one_letter_code
_entity_poly.pdbx_strand_id
1 'polypeptide(L)'
;MGSEIHQSGQTIRFLIHFLNGRWFMVFASFLIMACAGATYLFGTYSKDIKSTLGYDQTTLNLLAEVTPTWFVLVIGSAMNFVGYFMIWLTVTGRVAKPRVWQMCLYICIGANSQNFANTGALVTCVKNFPESRGVMLGLLKGYVGLSGAIFTQLYLAIYGNDSKSLILLIAWLPAVVSLVFVYSIREKKVVRQRNEINVFYNFLYISIFLALFLMAMNIAEKQVHFTKAAYIASATVCCVLLFVPLTVTVKQEIEVWNMKKLEEPSEVKIEKPKRN
;
A
#
# COMPACT_ATOMS: atom_id res chain seq x y z
N MET A 1 -28.03 15.43 -24.13
CA MET A 1 -27.92 13.96 -24.27
C MET A 1 -26.61 13.52 -24.95
N GLY A 2 -26.25 14.01 -26.15
CA GLY A 2 -24.96 13.63 -26.79
C GLY A 2 -23.68 14.13 -26.09
N SER A 3 -23.72 15.31 -25.46
CA SER A 3 -22.59 15.87 -24.70
C SER A 3 -22.33 15.14 -23.37
N GLU A 4 -23.38 14.77 -22.65
CA GLU A 4 -23.29 14.03 -21.38
C GLU A 4 -22.75 12.60 -21.57
N ILE A 5 -23.14 11.92 -22.65
CA ILE A 5 -22.62 10.59 -23.00
C ILE A 5 -21.13 10.67 -23.38
N HIS A 6 -20.74 11.70 -24.13
CA HIS A 6 -19.32 11.92 -24.47
C HIS A 6 -18.48 12.25 -23.23
N GLN A 7 -18.99 13.08 -22.33
CA GLN A 7 -18.31 13.45 -21.08
C GLN A 7 -18.18 12.25 -20.13
N SER A 8 -19.24 11.44 -19.97
CA SER A 8 -19.21 10.20 -19.20
C SER A 8 -18.16 9.20 -19.74
N GLY A 9 -18.09 9.05 -21.07
CA GLY A 9 -17.08 8.21 -21.72
C GLY A 9 -15.64 8.66 -21.47
N GLN A 10 -15.39 9.98 -21.47
CA GLN A 10 -14.06 10.52 -21.14
C GLN A 10 -13.68 10.30 -19.68
N THR A 11 -14.63 10.48 -18.75
CA THR A 11 -14.38 10.26 -17.31
C THR A 11 -14.04 8.79 -17.02
N ILE A 12 -14.74 7.83 -17.63
CA ILE A 12 -14.46 6.41 -17.47
C ILE A 12 -13.07 6.05 -18.04
N ARG A 13 -12.71 6.57 -19.22
CA ARG A 13 -11.39 6.36 -19.81
C ARG A 13 -10.27 6.92 -18.91
N PHE A 14 -10.48 8.11 -18.34
CA PHE A 14 -9.53 8.67 -17.39
C PHE A 14 -9.44 7.84 -16.11
N LEU A 15 -10.56 7.37 -15.55
CA LEU A 15 -10.56 6.50 -14.38
C LEU A 15 -9.77 5.20 -14.63
N ILE A 16 -9.97 4.56 -15.78
CA ILE A 16 -9.22 3.36 -16.18
C ILE A 16 -7.73 3.69 -16.33
N HIS A 17 -7.40 4.83 -16.93
CA HIS A 17 -6.02 5.30 -17.05
C HIS A 17 -5.38 5.55 -15.68
N PHE A 18 -6.08 6.25 -14.80
CA PHE A 18 -5.65 6.60 -13.45
C PHE A 18 -5.41 5.35 -12.60
N LEU A 19 -6.36 4.41 -12.58
CA LEU A 19 -6.21 3.14 -11.83
C LEU A 19 -5.09 2.26 -12.41
N ASN A 20 -4.84 2.35 -13.72
CA ASN A 20 -3.69 1.73 -14.38
C ASN A 20 -2.44 2.61 -14.41
N GLY A 21 -2.47 3.75 -13.71
CA GLY A 21 -1.40 4.72 -13.62
C GLY A 21 -0.28 4.26 -12.72
N ARG A 22 0.95 4.68 -13.02
CA ARG A 22 2.11 4.34 -12.18
C ARG A 22 2.09 5.09 -10.86
N TRP A 23 1.55 6.30 -10.84
CA TRP A 23 1.52 7.12 -9.64
C TRP A 23 0.44 6.62 -8.70
N PHE A 24 -0.71 6.20 -9.23
CA PHE A 24 -1.72 5.51 -8.44
C PHE A 24 -1.19 4.23 -7.80
N MET A 25 -0.35 3.47 -8.51
CA MET A 25 0.32 2.31 -7.92
C MET A 25 1.22 2.68 -6.74
N VAL A 26 1.97 3.79 -6.80
CA VAL A 26 2.79 4.26 -5.66
C VAL A 26 1.92 4.55 -4.45
N PHE A 27 0.79 5.23 -4.65
CA PHE A 27 -0.18 5.48 -3.58
C PHE A 27 -0.76 4.19 -3.00
N ALA A 28 -1.16 3.24 -3.86
CA ALA A 28 -1.63 1.92 -3.44
C ALA A 28 -0.57 1.19 -2.59
N SER A 29 0.70 1.27 -2.99
CA SER A 29 1.82 0.72 -2.22
C SER A 29 2.00 1.43 -0.88
N PHE A 30 1.82 2.76 -0.78
CA PHE A 30 1.85 3.45 0.53
C PHE A 30 0.75 2.95 1.46
N LEU A 31 -0.46 2.71 0.96
CA LEU A 31 -1.55 2.17 1.77
C LEU A 31 -1.31 0.72 2.22
N ILE A 32 -0.78 -0.13 1.34
CA ILE A 32 -0.37 -1.50 1.70
C ILE A 32 0.71 -1.45 2.79
N MET A 33 1.74 -0.62 2.62
CA MET A 33 2.84 -0.48 3.58
C MET A 33 2.39 0.12 4.92
N ALA A 34 1.45 1.08 4.90
CA ALA A 34 0.83 1.64 6.10
C ALA A 34 0.03 0.62 6.91
N CYS A 35 -0.30 -0.53 6.32
CA CYS A 35 -0.98 -1.63 6.99
C CYS A 35 -0.05 -2.81 7.35
N ALA A 36 1.23 -2.77 6.99
CA ALA A 36 2.14 -3.92 7.04
C ALA A 36 3.21 -3.83 8.16
N GLY A 37 2.81 -3.40 9.37
CA GLY A 37 3.68 -3.00 10.46
C GLY A 37 4.28 -4.04 11.40
N ALA A 38 3.93 -5.31 11.24
CA ALA A 38 4.24 -6.40 12.17
C ALA A 38 5.42 -7.27 11.75
N THR A 39 6.26 -6.86 10.79
CA THR A 39 7.44 -7.64 10.38
C THR A 39 8.71 -6.81 10.27
N TYR A 40 9.54 -6.89 11.31
CA TYR A 40 10.97 -6.66 11.23
C TYR A 40 11.66 -7.99 11.51
N LEU A 41 12.63 -8.37 10.66
CA LEU A 41 13.77 -9.28 10.90
C LEU A 41 14.22 -10.01 9.61
N PHE A 42 13.45 -10.00 8.52
CA PHE A 42 13.84 -10.71 7.27
C PHE A 42 15.19 -10.24 6.70
N GLY A 43 15.47 -8.93 6.77
CA GLY A 43 16.77 -8.38 6.36
C GLY A 43 17.95 -8.85 7.22
N THR A 44 17.69 -9.30 8.44
CA THR A 44 18.71 -9.68 9.43
C THR A 44 19.16 -11.12 9.26
N TYR A 45 18.23 -12.07 9.00
CA TYR A 45 18.56 -13.49 8.81
C TYR A 45 18.64 -13.94 7.34
N SER A 46 18.18 -13.14 6.36
CA SER A 46 18.31 -13.50 4.93
C SER A 46 19.76 -13.64 4.48
N LYS A 47 20.72 -12.97 5.14
CA LYS A 47 22.15 -13.16 4.90
C LYS A 47 22.63 -14.53 5.36
N ASP A 48 22.13 -15.01 6.50
CA ASP A 48 22.47 -16.32 7.05
C ASP A 48 21.81 -17.47 6.26
N ILE A 49 20.59 -17.27 5.75
CA ILE A 49 19.95 -18.22 4.81
C ILE A 49 20.78 -18.34 3.51
N LYS A 50 21.28 -17.23 2.97
CA LYS A 50 22.14 -17.22 1.78
C LYS A 50 23.46 -17.95 2.02
N SER A 51 24.10 -17.76 3.19
CA SER A 51 25.37 -18.43 3.49
C SER A 51 25.19 -19.91 3.83
N THR A 52 24.06 -20.29 4.43
CA THR A 52 23.83 -21.66 4.94
C THR A 52 23.28 -22.60 3.88
N LEU A 53 22.48 -22.11 2.93
CA LEU A 53 21.79 -22.96 1.93
C LEU A 53 22.45 -22.94 0.53
N GLY A 54 23.54 -22.20 0.35
CA GLY A 54 24.30 -22.17 -0.91
C GLY A 54 23.52 -21.66 -2.13
N TYR A 55 22.41 -20.94 -1.90
CA TYR A 55 21.60 -20.40 -2.99
C TYR A 55 22.28 -19.21 -3.65
N ASP A 56 22.51 -19.31 -4.96
CA ASP A 56 22.99 -18.21 -5.76
C ASP A 56 21.91 -17.12 -5.91
N GLN A 57 22.34 -15.84 -5.96
CA GLN A 57 21.47 -14.66 -6.02
C GLN A 57 20.49 -14.73 -7.21
N THR A 58 20.89 -15.44 -8.27
CA THR A 58 20.12 -15.70 -9.51
C THR A 58 18.89 -16.57 -9.27
N THR A 59 19.00 -17.62 -8.44
CA THR A 59 17.90 -18.58 -8.16
C THR A 59 16.82 -17.94 -7.29
N LEU A 60 17.22 -17.09 -6.33
CA LEU A 60 16.30 -16.32 -5.50
C LEU A 60 15.60 -15.21 -6.30
N ASN A 61 16.31 -14.57 -7.22
CA ASN A 61 15.71 -13.60 -8.13
C ASN A 61 14.69 -14.29 -9.06
N LEU A 62 14.99 -15.48 -9.59
CA LEU A 62 14.06 -16.24 -10.43
C LEU A 62 12.79 -16.66 -9.68
N LEU A 63 12.88 -17.10 -8.42
CA LEU A 63 11.69 -17.43 -7.61
C LEU A 63 10.80 -16.20 -7.34
N ALA A 64 11.43 -15.04 -7.08
CA ALA A 64 10.73 -13.78 -6.89
C ALA A 64 10.17 -13.20 -8.20
N GLU A 65 10.76 -13.54 -9.35
CA GLU A 65 10.39 -13.03 -10.67
C GLU A 65 9.35 -13.90 -11.38
N VAL A 66 9.32 -15.20 -11.12
CA VAL A 66 8.34 -16.15 -11.71
C VAL A 66 6.98 -16.09 -11.02
N THR A 67 6.89 -15.53 -9.81
CA THR A 67 5.62 -15.43 -9.08
C THR A 67 4.93 -14.09 -9.36
N PRO A 68 3.74 -14.06 -10.01
CA PRO A 68 3.05 -12.81 -10.28
C PRO A 68 2.73 -12.03 -8.99
N THR A 69 2.92 -10.71 -9.00
CA THR A 69 2.69 -9.88 -7.79
C THR A 69 1.28 -10.03 -7.21
N TRP A 70 0.27 -10.20 -8.07
CA TRP A 70 -1.10 -10.42 -7.63
C TRP A 70 -1.24 -11.70 -6.79
N PHE A 71 -0.54 -12.77 -7.17
CA PHE A 71 -0.58 -14.06 -6.49
C PHE A 71 0.06 -13.97 -5.11
N VAL A 72 1.22 -13.31 -5.04
CA VAL A 72 1.93 -13.00 -3.78
C VAL A 72 1.03 -12.22 -2.82
N LEU A 73 0.34 -11.18 -3.30
CA LEU A 73 -0.57 -10.37 -2.49
C LEU A 73 -1.81 -11.14 -2.01
N VAL A 74 -2.40 -12.00 -2.85
CA VAL A 74 -3.57 -12.82 -2.46
C VAL A 74 -3.18 -13.83 -1.39
N ILE A 75 -2.06 -14.54 -1.57
CA ILE A 75 -1.56 -15.48 -0.56
C ILE A 75 -1.24 -14.75 0.74
N GLY A 76 -0.53 -13.62 0.67
CA GLY A 76 -0.25 -12.79 1.84
C GLY A 76 -1.52 -12.36 2.56
N SER A 77 -2.55 -11.92 1.83
CA SER A 77 -3.82 -11.50 2.42
C SER A 77 -4.55 -12.66 3.11
N ALA A 78 -4.59 -13.83 2.48
CA ALA A 78 -5.21 -15.02 3.06
C ALA A 78 -4.46 -15.48 4.32
N MET A 79 -3.13 -15.53 4.27
CA MET A 79 -2.29 -15.86 5.43
C MET A 79 -2.47 -14.85 6.57
N ASN A 80 -2.55 -13.54 6.27
CA ASN A 80 -2.75 -12.49 7.27
C ASN A 80 -4.07 -12.70 8.00
N PHE A 81 -5.15 -12.84 7.23
CA PHE A 81 -6.47 -13.07 7.78
C PHE A 81 -6.51 -14.35 8.62
N VAL A 82 -6.08 -15.49 8.07
CA VAL A 82 -6.12 -16.77 8.78
C VAL A 82 -5.28 -16.74 10.06
N GLY A 83 -4.04 -16.25 10.00
CA GLY A 83 -3.13 -16.21 11.15
C GLY A 83 -3.70 -15.37 12.30
N TYR A 84 -4.01 -14.09 12.03
CA TYR A 84 -4.48 -13.18 13.08
C TYR A 84 -5.93 -13.46 13.50
N PHE A 85 -6.80 -13.95 12.62
CA PHE A 85 -8.16 -14.34 12.98
C PHE A 85 -8.16 -15.55 13.93
N MET A 86 -7.29 -16.54 13.72
CA MET A 86 -7.14 -17.66 14.64
C MET A 86 -6.62 -17.24 16.02
N ILE A 87 -5.68 -16.27 16.06
CA ILE A 87 -5.24 -15.66 17.33
C ILE A 87 -6.42 -14.97 18.01
N TRP A 88 -7.20 -14.19 17.26
CA TRP A 88 -8.38 -13.50 17.80
C TRP A 88 -9.43 -14.46 18.35
N LEU A 89 -9.77 -15.53 17.62
CA LEU A 89 -10.70 -16.56 18.08
C LEU A 89 -10.22 -17.23 19.38
N THR A 90 -8.91 -17.47 19.48
CA THR A 90 -8.30 -18.04 20.69
C THR A 90 -8.39 -17.09 21.88
N VAL A 91 -8.01 -15.82 21.69
CA VAL A 91 -8.01 -14.81 22.77
C VAL A 91 -9.44 -14.42 23.20
N THR A 92 -10.42 -14.56 22.31
CA THR A 92 -11.85 -14.38 22.61
C THR A 92 -12.50 -15.63 23.23
N GLY A 93 -11.78 -16.76 23.33
CA GLY A 93 -12.30 -17.99 23.94
C GLY A 93 -13.34 -18.71 23.06
N ARG A 94 -13.39 -18.43 21.76
CA ARG A 94 -14.34 -19.07 20.83
C ARG A 94 -13.88 -20.43 20.30
N VAL A 95 -12.64 -20.81 20.59
CA VAL A 95 -12.07 -22.12 20.26
C VAL A 95 -11.47 -22.74 21.51
N ALA A 96 -11.40 -24.07 21.54
CA ALA A 96 -10.71 -24.81 22.60
C ALA A 96 -9.26 -24.31 22.73
N LYS A 97 -8.78 -24.20 23.97
CA LYS A 97 -7.44 -23.65 24.28
C LYS A 97 -6.37 -24.39 23.48
N PRO A 98 -5.76 -23.75 22.47
CA PRO A 98 -4.78 -24.41 21.63
C PRO A 98 -3.49 -24.64 22.42
N ARG A 99 -2.73 -25.66 22.00
CA ARG A 99 -1.39 -25.89 22.54
C ARG A 99 -0.45 -24.77 22.11
N VAL A 100 0.64 -24.56 22.86
CA VAL A 100 1.60 -23.48 22.59
C VAL A 100 2.12 -23.52 21.15
N TRP A 101 2.38 -24.70 20.59
CA TRP A 101 2.85 -24.83 19.20
C TRP A 101 1.84 -24.32 18.16
N GLN A 102 0.53 -24.45 18.41
CA GLN A 102 -0.52 -23.95 17.52
C GLN A 102 -0.58 -22.41 17.57
N MET A 103 -0.40 -21.83 18.75
CA MET A 103 -0.27 -20.38 18.89
C MET A 103 0.97 -19.85 18.18
N CYS A 104 2.12 -20.52 18.33
CA CYS A 104 3.32 -20.20 17.58
C CYS A 104 3.08 -20.28 16.07
N LEU A 105 2.37 -21.31 15.60
CA LEU A 105 2.03 -21.46 14.18
C LEU A 105 1.14 -20.31 13.69
N TYR A 106 0.08 -19.93 14.43
CA TYR A 106 -0.79 -18.83 14.03
C TYR A 106 -0.05 -17.49 13.97
N ILE A 107 0.82 -17.23 14.95
CA ILE A 107 1.68 -16.04 14.97
C ILE A 107 2.68 -16.08 13.81
N CYS A 108 3.30 -17.22 13.54
CA CYS A 108 4.21 -17.38 12.41
C CYS A 108 3.49 -17.13 11.08
N ILE A 109 2.30 -17.68 10.87
CA ILE A 109 1.50 -17.47 9.65
C ILE A 109 1.13 -15.99 9.51
N GLY A 110 0.57 -15.39 10.57
CA GLY A 110 0.14 -13.99 10.58
C GLY A 110 1.31 -13.03 10.37
N ALA A 111 2.42 -13.20 11.07
CA ALA A 111 3.60 -12.37 10.89
C ALA A 111 4.18 -12.52 9.48
N ASN A 112 4.45 -13.75 9.02
CA ASN A 112 5.07 -13.95 7.70
C ASN A 112 4.21 -13.44 6.54
N SER A 113 2.88 -13.40 6.71
CA SER A 113 1.96 -12.88 5.70
C SER A 113 2.32 -11.46 5.21
N GLN A 114 2.81 -10.60 6.10
CA GLN A 114 3.12 -9.22 5.78
C GLN A 114 4.39 -9.08 4.94
N ASN A 115 5.31 -10.06 5.02
CA ASN A 115 6.47 -10.10 4.14
C ASN A 115 6.08 -10.27 2.67
N PHE A 116 4.99 -11.00 2.37
CA PHE A 116 4.48 -11.14 1.01
C PHE A 116 3.94 -9.80 0.48
N ALA A 117 3.13 -9.10 1.28
CA ALA A 117 2.61 -7.78 0.92
C ALA A 117 3.73 -6.75 0.72
N ASN A 118 4.69 -6.73 1.65
CA ASN A 118 5.85 -5.86 1.60
C ASN A 118 6.69 -6.13 0.35
N THR A 119 7.06 -7.38 0.08
CA THR A 119 7.85 -7.75 -1.10
C THR A 119 7.11 -7.44 -2.39
N GLY A 120 5.82 -7.81 -2.48
CA GLY A 120 5.01 -7.57 -3.68
C GLY A 120 4.92 -6.09 -4.04
N ALA A 121 4.55 -5.24 -3.08
CA ALA A 121 4.45 -3.80 -3.31
C ALA A 121 5.83 -3.15 -3.59
N LEU A 122 6.85 -3.53 -2.82
CA LEU A 122 8.19 -2.93 -2.89
C LEU A 122 8.91 -3.27 -4.19
N VAL A 123 8.98 -4.56 -4.55
CA VAL A 123 9.69 -5.01 -5.75
C VAL A 123 9.06 -4.39 -6.99
N THR A 124 7.73 -4.39 -7.08
CA THR A 124 7.02 -3.77 -8.20
C THR A 124 7.24 -2.26 -8.27
N CYS A 125 7.27 -1.54 -7.14
CA CYS A 125 7.59 -0.11 -7.13
C CYS A 125 9.02 0.19 -7.64
N VAL A 126 10.02 -0.58 -7.21
CA VAL A 126 11.42 -0.40 -7.61
C VAL A 126 11.64 -0.74 -9.09
N LYS A 127 10.92 -1.73 -9.62
CA LYS A 127 10.92 -2.05 -11.05
C LYS A 127 10.28 -0.93 -11.89
N ASN A 128 9.19 -0.32 -11.40
CA ASN A 128 8.49 0.75 -12.11
C ASN A 128 9.22 2.11 -12.07
N PHE A 129 10.05 2.35 -11.03
CA PHE A 129 10.79 3.61 -10.84
C PHE A 129 12.29 3.33 -10.65
N PRO A 130 13.02 2.98 -11.73
CA PRO A 130 14.40 2.54 -11.64
C PRO A 130 15.42 3.66 -11.38
N GLU A 131 15.08 4.92 -11.68
CA GLU A 131 15.98 6.07 -11.41
C GLU A 131 15.92 6.49 -9.93
N SER A 132 14.73 6.46 -9.33
CA SER A 132 14.50 6.92 -7.94
C SER A 132 14.35 5.76 -6.94
N ARG A 133 14.96 4.59 -7.19
CA ARG A 133 14.81 3.37 -6.37
C ARG A 133 15.07 3.62 -4.89
N GLY A 134 16.13 4.37 -4.57
CA GLY A 134 16.52 4.66 -3.19
C GLY A 134 15.44 5.45 -2.42
N VAL A 135 14.93 6.53 -3.02
CA VAL A 135 13.90 7.37 -2.40
C VAL A 135 12.59 6.60 -2.25
N MET A 136 12.19 5.84 -3.29
CA MET A 136 11.02 4.98 -3.26
C MET A 136 11.10 3.94 -2.13
N LEU A 137 12.23 3.24 -2.01
CA LEU A 137 12.49 2.28 -0.95
C LEU A 137 12.42 2.92 0.43
N GLY A 138 12.98 4.12 0.58
CA GLY A 138 12.94 4.90 1.82
C GLY A 138 11.51 5.25 2.22
N LEU A 139 10.71 5.77 1.29
CA LEU A 139 9.31 6.13 1.54
C LEU A 139 8.47 4.91 1.92
N LEU A 140 8.53 3.83 1.14
CA LEU A 140 7.76 2.62 1.40
C LEU A 140 8.09 2.02 2.78
N LYS A 141 9.38 1.94 3.11
CA LYS A 141 9.81 1.49 4.45
C LYS A 141 9.41 2.47 5.55
N GLY A 142 9.40 3.78 5.25
CA GLY A 142 8.87 4.80 6.15
C GLY A 142 7.41 4.52 6.52
N TYR A 143 6.56 4.23 5.54
CA TYR A 143 5.15 3.86 5.80
C TYR A 143 5.01 2.57 6.62
N VAL A 144 5.87 1.57 6.38
CA VAL A 144 5.95 0.39 7.26
C VAL A 144 6.31 0.78 8.70
N GLY A 145 7.24 1.73 8.90
CA GLY A 145 7.56 2.28 10.22
C GLY A 145 6.41 3.03 10.88
N LEU A 146 5.65 3.81 10.10
CA LEU A 146 4.51 4.59 10.59
C LEU A 146 3.27 3.75 10.89
N SER A 147 3.12 2.60 10.23
CA SER A 147 1.96 1.73 10.34
C SER A 147 1.54 1.40 11.78
N GLY A 148 2.49 1.13 12.68
CA GLY A 148 2.18 0.84 14.09
C GLY A 148 1.49 2.02 14.79
N ALA A 149 1.95 3.24 14.53
CA ALA A 149 1.30 4.44 15.05
C ALA A 149 -0.07 4.69 14.41
N ILE A 150 -0.21 4.41 13.11
CA ILE A 150 -1.49 4.48 12.39
C ILE A 150 -2.50 3.49 13.00
N PHE A 151 -2.10 2.24 13.23
CA PHE A 151 -2.95 1.23 13.86
C PHE A 151 -3.39 1.63 15.26
N THR A 152 -2.49 2.22 16.08
CA THR A 152 -2.85 2.72 17.41
C THR A 152 -3.96 3.76 17.33
N GLN A 153 -3.84 4.75 16.44
CA GLN A 153 -4.86 5.79 16.26
C GLN A 153 -6.22 5.20 15.83
N LEU A 154 -6.21 4.31 14.82
CA LEU A 154 -7.43 3.65 14.34
C LEU A 154 -8.08 2.76 15.40
N TYR A 155 -7.26 2.02 16.14
CA TYR A 155 -7.72 1.12 17.19
C TYR A 155 -8.43 1.88 18.32
N LEU A 156 -7.83 2.94 18.83
CA LEU A 156 -8.41 3.74 19.92
C LEU A 156 -9.71 4.42 19.47
N ALA A 157 -9.78 4.87 18.22
CA ALA A 157 -10.98 5.48 17.67
C ALA A 157 -12.15 4.49 17.47
N ILE A 158 -11.87 3.32 16.89
CA ILE A 158 -12.90 2.34 16.52
C ILE A 158 -13.34 1.52 17.74
N TYR A 159 -12.38 1.07 18.55
CA TYR A 159 -12.61 0.06 19.60
C TYR A 159 -12.35 0.58 21.02
N GLY A 160 -11.83 1.79 21.18
CA GLY A 160 -11.62 2.41 22.50
C GLY A 160 -10.41 1.84 23.21
N ASN A 161 -10.56 0.69 23.90
CA ASN A 161 -9.48 0.14 24.74
C ASN A 161 -9.52 -1.38 24.96
N ASP A 162 -10.16 -2.15 24.05
CA ASP A 162 -10.13 -3.61 24.11
C ASP A 162 -9.01 -4.23 23.25
N SER A 163 -7.95 -4.72 23.88
CA SER A 163 -6.80 -5.32 23.20
C SER A 163 -7.16 -6.48 22.27
N LYS A 164 -8.30 -7.16 22.48
CA LYS A 164 -8.77 -8.23 21.56
C LYS A 164 -9.19 -7.66 20.22
N SER A 165 -9.79 -6.47 20.23
CA SER A 165 -10.28 -5.80 19.04
C SER A 165 -9.14 -5.25 18.16
N LEU A 166 -7.96 -4.96 18.74
CA LEU A 166 -6.74 -4.66 17.98
C LEU A 166 -6.30 -5.84 17.11
N ILE A 167 -6.33 -7.06 17.67
CA ILE A 167 -5.96 -8.28 16.93
C ILE A 167 -6.90 -8.49 15.75
N LEU A 168 -8.21 -8.24 15.95
CA LEU A 168 -9.19 -8.32 14.87
C LEU A 168 -8.90 -7.28 13.78
N LEU A 169 -8.59 -6.03 14.15
CA LEU A 169 -8.25 -4.97 13.20
C LEU A 169 -7.05 -5.36 12.33
N ILE A 170 -6.01 -5.94 12.92
CA ILE A 170 -4.81 -6.43 12.21
C ILE A 170 -5.15 -7.64 11.32
N ALA A 171 -6.16 -8.44 11.67
CA ALA A 171 -6.56 -9.60 10.86
C ALA A 171 -7.19 -9.20 9.52
N TRP A 172 -8.15 -8.27 9.52
CA TRP A 172 -8.92 -7.95 8.32
C TRP A 172 -8.39 -6.74 7.55
N LEU A 173 -7.95 -5.66 8.22
CA LEU A 173 -7.64 -4.41 7.53
C LEU A 173 -6.48 -4.54 6.53
N PRO A 174 -5.30 -5.10 6.90
CA PRO A 174 -4.21 -5.34 5.94
C PRO A 174 -4.61 -6.25 4.79
N ALA A 175 -5.41 -7.29 5.07
CA ALA A 175 -5.88 -8.24 4.06
C ALA A 175 -6.81 -7.57 3.05
N VAL A 176 -7.78 -6.79 3.52
CA VAL A 176 -8.72 -6.05 2.66
C VAL A 176 -7.97 -5.02 1.82
N VAL A 177 -7.07 -4.23 2.41
CA VAL A 177 -6.28 -3.23 1.67
C VAL A 177 -5.44 -3.90 0.58
N SER A 178 -4.78 -5.00 0.90
CA SER A 178 -3.97 -5.76 -0.07
C SER A 178 -4.82 -6.34 -1.21
N LEU A 179 -6.02 -6.85 -0.92
CA LEU A 179 -6.95 -7.37 -1.93
C LEU A 179 -7.54 -6.27 -2.81
N VAL A 180 -7.90 -5.12 -2.24
CA VAL A 180 -8.44 -3.98 -3.00
C VAL A 180 -7.42 -3.47 -4.03
N PHE A 181 -6.14 -3.42 -3.64
CA PHE A 181 -5.08 -2.89 -4.49
C PHE A 181 -4.33 -3.94 -5.31
N VAL A 182 -4.72 -5.22 -5.24
CA VAL A 182 -4.04 -6.33 -5.93
C VAL A 182 -3.90 -6.12 -7.44
N TYR A 183 -4.91 -5.55 -8.08
CA TYR A 183 -4.90 -5.28 -9.52
C TYR A 183 -4.08 -4.04 -9.88
N SER A 184 -3.90 -3.12 -8.92
CA SER A 184 -3.17 -1.87 -9.11
C SER A 184 -1.66 -2.10 -9.06
N ILE A 185 -1.19 -3.02 -8.20
CA ILE A 185 0.22 -3.40 -8.07
C ILE A 185 0.62 -4.35 -9.19
N ARG A 186 1.06 -3.76 -10.32
CA ARG A 186 1.57 -4.48 -11.48
C ARG A 186 2.78 -3.76 -12.06
N GLU A 187 3.69 -4.54 -12.64
CA GLU A 187 4.80 -3.99 -13.41
C GLU A 187 4.24 -3.21 -14.62
N LYS A 188 4.69 -1.97 -14.78
CA LYS A 188 4.28 -1.08 -15.87
C LYS A 188 5.51 -0.74 -16.68
N LYS A 189 5.31 -0.49 -17.98
CA LYS A 189 6.39 -0.07 -18.86
C LYS A 189 7.06 1.18 -18.29
N VAL A 190 8.38 1.11 -18.15
CA VAL A 190 9.21 2.23 -17.70
C VAL A 190 9.15 3.30 -18.79
N VAL A 191 8.77 4.51 -18.40
CA VAL A 191 8.70 5.70 -19.27
C VAL A 191 9.43 6.77 -18.50
N ARG A 192 10.47 7.36 -19.10
CA ARG A 192 11.30 8.32 -18.39
C ARG A 192 10.52 9.61 -18.18
N GLN A 193 10.34 10.04 -16.93
CA GLN A 193 9.70 11.32 -16.59
C GLN A 193 10.69 12.24 -15.91
N ARG A 194 10.94 13.41 -16.52
CA ARG A 194 12.00 14.33 -16.08
C ARG A 194 11.76 14.96 -14.70
N ASN A 195 10.51 15.03 -14.24
CA ASN A 195 10.13 15.65 -12.96
C ASN A 195 9.87 14.63 -11.82
N GLU A 196 10.23 13.36 -12.01
CA GLU A 196 9.91 12.26 -11.10
C GLU A 196 10.39 12.50 -9.66
N ILE A 197 11.62 12.99 -9.48
CA ILE A 197 12.22 13.19 -8.14
C ILE A 197 11.49 14.26 -7.31
N ASN A 198 10.99 15.31 -7.96
CA ASN A 198 10.25 16.38 -7.29
C ASN A 198 8.90 15.87 -6.76
N VAL A 199 8.26 14.95 -7.49
CA VAL A 199 7.05 14.27 -7.01
C VAL A 199 7.35 13.42 -5.78
N PHE A 200 8.49 12.72 -5.77
CA PHE A 200 8.92 11.98 -4.58
C PHE A 200 9.23 12.87 -3.38
N TYR A 201 9.81 14.07 -3.58
CA TYR A 201 9.98 15.03 -2.49
C TYR A 201 8.64 15.50 -1.93
N ASN A 202 7.62 15.73 -2.77
CA ASN A 202 6.28 16.04 -2.29
C ASN A 202 5.71 14.90 -1.41
N PHE A 203 5.86 13.65 -1.82
CA PHE A 203 5.47 12.50 -0.99
C PHE A 203 6.26 12.44 0.32
N LEU A 204 7.56 12.74 0.29
CA LEU A 204 8.41 12.78 1.47
C LEU A 204 7.94 13.83 2.48
N TYR A 205 7.65 15.07 2.03
CA TYR A 205 7.16 16.12 2.91
C TYR A 205 5.80 15.76 3.53
N ILE A 206 4.88 15.19 2.75
CA ILE A 206 3.60 14.70 3.27
C ILE A 206 3.81 13.60 4.32
N SER A 207 4.73 12.67 4.06
CA SER A 207 5.02 11.54 4.97
C SER A 207 5.69 12.01 6.26
N ILE A 208 6.59 13.00 6.20
CA ILE A 208 7.21 13.63 7.38
C ILE A 208 6.14 14.34 8.21
N PHE A 209 5.24 15.09 7.58
CA PHE A 209 4.15 15.74 8.29
C PHE A 209 3.23 14.73 9.00
N LEU A 210 2.85 13.65 8.31
CA LEU A 210 2.09 12.54 8.91
C LEU A 210 2.86 11.92 10.11
N ALA A 211 4.16 11.70 9.98
CA ALA A 211 4.99 11.15 11.05
C ALA A 211 5.03 12.05 12.30
N LEU A 212 5.21 13.36 12.10
CA LEU A 212 5.22 14.34 13.19
C LEU A 212 3.86 14.43 13.88
N PHE A 213 2.77 14.43 13.10
CA PHE A 213 1.41 14.38 13.64
C PHE A 213 1.20 13.12 14.49
N LEU A 214 1.52 11.93 13.95
CA LEU A 214 1.39 10.67 14.68
C LEU A 214 2.23 10.63 15.96
N MET A 215 3.46 11.16 15.91
CA MET A 215 4.32 11.28 17.08
C MET A 215 3.71 12.20 18.14
N ALA A 216 3.21 13.37 17.74
CA ALA A 216 2.56 14.32 18.66
C ALA A 216 1.31 13.70 19.32
N MET A 217 0.46 13.03 18.54
CA MET A 217 -0.74 12.38 19.06
C MET A 217 -0.40 11.24 20.04
N ASN A 218 0.53 10.36 19.68
CA ASN A 218 0.95 9.27 20.57
C ASN A 218 1.55 9.78 21.90
N ILE A 219 2.24 10.93 21.88
CA ILE A 219 2.73 11.56 23.12
C ILE A 219 1.56 12.16 23.90
N ALA A 220 0.68 12.92 23.24
CA ALA A 220 -0.47 13.56 23.89
C ALA A 220 -1.39 12.54 24.57
N GLU A 221 -1.65 11.39 23.93
CA GLU A 221 -2.49 10.31 24.47
C GLU A 221 -1.88 9.62 25.69
N LYS A 222 -0.55 9.66 25.85
CA LYS A 222 0.13 9.15 27.05
C LYS A 222 0.11 10.15 28.21
N GLN A 223 0.00 11.43 27.93
CA GLN A 223 0.07 12.51 28.93
C GLN A 223 -1.31 12.98 29.38
N VAL A 224 -2.33 12.84 28.53
CA VAL A 224 -3.68 13.37 28.77
C VAL A 224 -4.70 12.26 28.53
N HIS A 225 -5.74 12.19 29.37
CA HIS A 225 -6.88 11.32 29.13
C HIS A 225 -7.75 11.88 27.99
N PHE A 226 -7.75 11.18 26.87
CA PHE A 226 -8.54 11.56 25.70
C PHE A 226 -9.99 11.07 25.83
N THR A 227 -10.93 11.91 25.40
CA THR A 227 -12.31 11.49 25.23
C THR A 227 -12.45 10.67 23.94
N LYS A 228 -13.52 9.86 23.83
CA LYS A 228 -13.79 9.10 22.61
C LYS A 228 -13.90 9.98 21.36
N ALA A 229 -14.46 11.19 21.50
CA ALA A 229 -14.54 12.17 20.43
C ALA A 229 -13.15 12.63 19.97
N ALA A 230 -12.21 12.83 20.90
CA ALA A 230 -10.84 13.21 20.58
C ALA A 230 -10.08 12.11 19.82
N TYR A 231 -10.26 10.84 20.20
CA TYR A 231 -9.70 9.70 19.44
C TYR A 231 -10.28 9.59 18.02
N ILE A 232 -11.60 9.78 17.87
CA ILE A 232 -12.22 9.77 16.54
C ILE A 232 -11.69 10.94 15.70
N ALA A 233 -11.54 12.12 16.28
CA ALA A 233 -10.98 13.28 15.59
C ALA A 233 -9.52 13.03 15.16
N SER A 234 -8.66 12.49 16.04
CA SER A 234 -7.26 12.21 15.71
C SER A 234 -7.12 11.15 14.63
N ALA A 235 -7.90 10.06 14.70
CA ALA A 235 -7.94 9.04 13.67
C ALA A 235 -8.48 9.57 12.34
N THR A 236 -9.48 10.47 12.36
CA THR A 236 -9.99 11.11 11.14
C THR A 236 -8.91 11.95 10.48
N VAL A 237 -8.19 12.77 11.24
CA VAL A 237 -7.06 13.56 10.72
C VAL A 237 -5.95 12.62 10.20
N CYS A 238 -5.63 11.55 10.91
CA CYS A 238 -4.68 10.54 10.46
C CYS A 238 -5.08 9.94 9.10
N CYS A 239 -6.35 9.55 8.94
CA CYS A 239 -6.88 9.04 7.67
C CYS A 239 -6.78 10.10 6.57
N VAL A 240 -7.20 11.34 6.83
CA VAL A 240 -7.10 12.42 5.83
C VAL A 240 -5.65 12.58 5.37
N LEU A 241 -4.69 12.67 6.30
CA LEU A 241 -3.27 12.81 5.99
C LEU A 241 -2.71 11.61 5.22
N LEU A 242 -3.14 10.39 5.55
CA LEU A 242 -2.76 9.17 4.83
C LEU A 242 -3.27 9.17 3.38
N PHE A 243 -4.39 9.83 3.10
CA PHE A 243 -4.96 9.96 1.76
C PHE A 243 -4.47 11.21 0.99
N VAL A 244 -3.78 12.18 1.63
CA VAL A 244 -3.21 13.35 0.94
C VAL A 244 -2.33 13.00 -0.26
N PRO A 245 -1.45 11.96 -0.22
CA PRO A 245 -0.67 11.55 -1.39
C PRO A 245 -1.51 11.24 -2.64
N LEU A 246 -2.79 10.84 -2.48
CA LEU A 246 -3.71 10.65 -3.59
C LEU A 246 -3.92 11.92 -4.41
N THR A 247 -3.94 13.08 -3.78
CA THR A 247 -4.12 14.35 -4.50
C THR A 247 -2.92 14.65 -5.42
N VAL A 248 -1.71 14.29 -4.98
CA VAL A 248 -0.49 14.42 -5.77
C VAL A 248 -0.52 13.43 -6.93
N THR A 249 -0.93 12.17 -6.70
CA THR A 249 -1.02 11.18 -7.78
C THR A 249 -2.08 11.53 -8.82
N VAL A 250 -3.24 12.03 -8.40
CA VAL A 250 -4.28 12.52 -9.33
C VAL A 250 -3.76 13.66 -10.19
N LYS A 251 -3.08 14.66 -9.60
CA LYS A 251 -2.47 15.76 -10.36
C LYS A 251 -1.47 15.24 -11.40
N GLN A 252 -0.59 14.34 -10.99
CA GLN A 252 0.44 13.78 -11.89
C GLN A 252 -0.14 12.91 -13.01
N GLU A 253 -1.17 12.11 -12.74
CA GLU A 253 -1.84 11.33 -13.79
C GLU A 253 -2.66 12.20 -14.74
N ILE A 254 -3.22 13.33 -14.28
CA ILE A 254 -3.86 14.32 -15.16
C ILE A 254 -2.82 14.95 -16.11
N GLU A 255 -1.64 15.33 -15.58
CA GLU A 255 -0.55 15.87 -16.40
C GLU A 255 -0.10 14.86 -17.47
N VAL A 256 0.08 13.59 -17.10
CA VAL A 256 0.42 12.51 -18.04
C VAL A 256 -0.66 12.30 -19.08
N TRP A 257 -1.93 12.28 -18.67
CA TRP A 257 -3.07 12.11 -19.56
C TRP A 257 -3.17 13.24 -20.59
N ASN A 258 -2.95 14.49 -20.15
CA ASN A 258 -2.97 15.65 -21.02
C ASN A 258 -1.81 15.63 -22.02
N MET A 259 -0.60 15.22 -21.61
CA MET A 259 0.53 15.06 -22.53
C MET A 259 0.23 14.02 -23.61
N LYS A 260 -0.37 12.88 -23.25
CA LYS A 260 -0.76 11.85 -24.24
C LYS A 260 -1.78 12.36 -25.25
N LYS A 261 -2.76 13.17 -24.81
CA LYS A 261 -3.73 13.80 -25.71
C LYS A 261 -3.10 14.78 -26.70
N LEU A 262 -1.98 15.41 -26.33
CA LEU A 262 -1.24 16.32 -27.21
C LEU A 262 -0.37 15.56 -28.22
N GLU A 263 0.06 14.35 -27.88
CA GLU A 263 0.87 13.48 -28.74
C GLU A 263 0.03 12.63 -29.73
N GLU A 264 -1.25 12.38 -29.44
CA GLU A 264 -2.17 11.76 -30.40
C GLU A 264 -2.37 12.71 -31.59
N PRO A 265 -1.99 12.32 -32.83
CA PRO A 265 -2.20 13.17 -33.99
C PRO A 265 -3.71 13.40 -34.13
N SER A 266 -4.12 14.66 -34.08
CA SER A 266 -5.47 15.08 -34.41
C SER A 266 -5.90 14.36 -35.68
N GLU A 267 -7.02 13.65 -35.63
CA GLU A 267 -7.63 13.04 -36.82
C GLU A 267 -7.56 14.06 -37.95
N VAL A 268 -6.69 13.82 -38.93
CA VAL A 268 -6.71 14.52 -40.19
C VAL A 268 -8.12 14.27 -40.72
N LYS A 269 -9.01 15.25 -40.57
CA LYS A 269 -10.29 15.28 -41.26
C LYS A 269 -9.94 15.26 -42.73
N ILE A 270 -9.89 14.06 -43.31
CA ILE A 270 -9.80 13.88 -44.75
C ILE A 270 -11.13 14.40 -45.29
N GLU A 271 -11.16 15.69 -45.59
CA GLU A 271 -12.22 16.32 -46.35
C GLU A 271 -12.25 15.61 -47.70
N LYS A 272 -13.19 14.68 -47.85
CA LYS A 272 -13.42 14.00 -49.13
C LYS A 272 -13.73 15.09 -50.15
N PRO A 273 -12.98 15.20 -51.26
CA PRO A 273 -13.29 16.19 -52.27
C PRO A 273 -14.68 15.90 -52.81
N LYS A 274 -15.53 16.94 -52.85
CA LYS A 274 -16.81 16.88 -53.55
C LYS A 274 -16.53 16.45 -54.99
N ARG A 275 -17.06 15.28 -55.35
CA ARG A 275 -17.04 14.79 -56.73
C ARG A 275 -18.03 15.64 -57.51
N ASN A 276 -17.50 16.60 -58.28
CA ASN A 276 -18.24 17.32 -59.32
C ASN A 276 -18.66 16.36 -60.42
#